data_AF-X1E4X1-F1
#
_entry.id   AF-X1E4X1-F1
#
_cell.length_a   1.000
_cell.length_b   1.000
_cell.length_c   1.000
_cell.angle_alpha   90.00
_cell.angle_beta   90.00
_cell.angle_gamma   90.00
#
_symmetry.space_group_name_H-M   'P 1'
#
loop_
_entity.id
_entity.type
_entity.pdbx_description
1 polymer ?
#
loop_
_entity_poly.entity_id
_entity_poly.type
_entity_poly.pdbx_seq_one_letter_code
_entity_poly.pdbx_strand_id
1 'polypeptide(L)'
;MGRINLSIDEKELQELDYMSGKANISRSKLIREAIRLYKKEFDKKNMENRRIEKIKNAIRIQDSLRKYSKGWDGVSEIRKWREAR
;
A
#
# COMPACT_ATOMS: atom_id res chain seq x y z
N MET A 1 -20.34 14.95 15.41
CA MET A 1 -18.90 15.28 15.51
C MET A 1 -18.44 14.92 16.92
N GLY A 2 -17.42 14.06 17.06
CA GLY A 2 -16.80 13.80 18.36
C GLY A 2 -15.85 14.94 18.74
N ARG A 3 -15.86 15.35 20.01
CA ARG A 3 -14.78 16.19 20.57
C ARG A 3 -13.72 15.27 21.14
N ILE A 4 -12.46 15.65 20.91
CA ILE A 4 -11.30 15.00 21.52
C ILE A 4 -10.52 16.06 22.28
N ASN A 5 -10.02 15.69 23.45
CA ASN A 5 -9.01 16.43 24.17
C ASN A 5 -7.68 15.70 23.93
N LEU A 6 -6.62 16.43 23.63
CA LEU A 6 -5.31 15.88 23.32
C LEU A 6 -4.25 16.64 24.11
N SER A 7 -3.24 15.91 24.58
CA SER A 7 -2.03 16.49 25.15
C SER A 7 -0.93 16.34 24.11
N ILE A 8 -0.22 17.43 23.81
CA ILE A 8 0.94 17.48 22.93
C ILE A 8 2.01 18.35 23.58
N ASP A 9 3.24 18.19 23.11
CA ASP A 9 4.34 18.98 23.64
C ASP A 9 4.15 20.47 23.31
N GLU A 10 4.58 21.33 24.23
CA GLU A 10 4.44 22.78 24.11
C GLU A 10 5.08 23.32 22.82
N LYS A 11 6.22 22.74 22.42
CA LYS A 11 6.89 23.09 21.16
C LYS A 11 6.03 22.76 19.94
N GLU A 12 5.40 21.59 19.91
CA GLU A 12 4.53 21.17 18.82
C GLU A 12 3.25 22.02 18.77
N LEU A 13 2.71 22.43 19.94
CA LEU A 13 1.57 23.33 20.02
C LEU A 13 1.90 24.71 19.42
N GLN A 14 3.09 25.24 19.72
CA GLN A 14 3.55 26.52 19.17
C GLN A 14 3.70 26.47 17.64
N GLU A 15 4.26 25.38 17.12
CA GLU A 15 4.35 25.17 15.66
C GLU A 15 2.97 25.07 15.02
N LEU A 16 2.05 24.35 15.66
CA LEU A 16 0.68 24.20 15.19
C LEU A 16 -0.02 25.56 15.13
N ASP A 17 0.15 26.39 16.15
CA ASP A 17 -0.37 27.76 16.19
C ASP A 17 0.19 28.65 15.11
N TYR A 18 1.51 28.59 14.91
CA TYR A 18 2.18 29.33 13.86
C TYR A 18 1.63 28.96 12.47
N MET A 19 1.46 27.67 12.20
CA MET A 19 0.87 27.18 10.95
C MET A 19 -0.60 27.59 10.80
N SER A 20 -1.38 27.46 11.88
CA SER A 20 -2.79 27.84 11.94
C SER A 20 -2.97 29.33 11.63
N GLY A 21 -2.12 30.18 12.22
CA GLY A 21 -2.09 31.62 12.00
C GLY A 21 -1.71 31.99 10.57
N LYS A 22 -0.65 31.38 10.02
CA LYS A 22 -0.22 31.59 8.63
C LYS A 22 -1.29 31.21 7.61
N ALA A 23 -1.96 30.08 7.83
CA ALA A 23 -2.99 29.58 6.92
C ALA A 23 -4.37 30.22 7.17
N ASN A 24 -4.50 31.08 8.19
CA ASN A 24 -5.75 31.72 8.61
C ASN A 24 -6.90 30.70 8.79
N ILE A 25 -6.60 29.56 9.43
CA ILE A 25 -7.57 28.51 9.74
C ILE A 25 -7.52 28.20 11.23
N SER A 26 -8.54 27.54 11.76
CA SER A 26 -8.54 27.10 13.16
C SER A 26 -7.71 25.84 13.37
N ARG A 27 -7.15 25.66 14.57
CA ARG A 27 -6.44 24.45 15.00
C ARG A 27 -7.20 23.17 14.65
N SER A 28 -8.50 23.14 14.96
CA SER A 28 -9.34 21.97 14.67
C SER A 28 -9.48 21.70 13.17
N LYS A 29 -9.50 22.72 12.32
CA LYS A 29 -9.52 22.53 10.87
C LYS A 29 -8.19 21.98 10.37
N LEU A 30 -7.09 22.56 10.82
CA LEU A 30 -5.73 22.11 10.49
C LEU A 30 -5.52 20.65 10.89
N ILE A 31 -5.88 20.26 12.11
CA ILE A 31 -5.77 18.89 12.61
C ILE A 31 -6.62 17.92 11.76
N ARG A 32 -7.86 18.31 11.40
CA ARG A 32 -8.70 17.47 10.53
C ARG A 32 -8.08 17.27 9.14
N GLU A 33 -7.50 18.30 8.56
CA GLU A 33 -6.84 18.21 7.26
C GLU A 33 -5.57 17.34 7.34
N ALA A 34 -4.76 17.52 8.38
CA ALA A 34 -3.59 16.69 8.64
C ALA A 34 -3.96 15.20 8.75
N ILE A 35 -5.00 14.87 9.54
CA ILE A 35 -5.50 13.49 9.67
C ILE A 35 -5.96 12.94 8.32
N ARG A 36 -6.67 13.75 7.51
CA ARG A 36 -7.15 13.33 6.19
C ARG A 36 -5.99 13.03 5.23
N LEU A 37 -4.96 13.87 5.23
CA LEU A 37 -3.75 13.67 4.42
C LEU A 37 -2.98 12.44 4.88
N TYR A 38 -2.78 12.30 6.20
CA TYR A 38 -2.12 11.13 6.77
C TYR A 38 -2.84 9.83 6.39
N LYS A 39 -4.17 9.79 6.52
CA LYS A 39 -4.98 8.63 6.12
C LYS A 39 -4.79 8.29 4.64
N LYS A 40 -4.79 9.29 3.76
CA LYS A 40 -4.60 9.08 2.32
C LYS A 40 -3.25 8.43 2.01
N GLU A 41 -2.18 8.89 2.63
CA GLU A 41 -0.85 8.31 2.45
C GLU A 41 -0.74 6.92 3.10
N PHE A 42 -1.36 6.72 4.26
CA PHE A 42 -1.42 5.42 4.92
C PHE A 42 -2.15 4.38 4.05
N ASP A 43 -3.30 4.73 3.48
CA ASP A 43 -4.07 3.84 2.61
C ASP A 43 -3.30 3.48 1.33
N LYS A 44 -2.59 4.44 0.72
CA LYS A 44 -1.68 4.18 -0.41
C LYS A 44 -0.59 3.18 -0.04
N LYS A 45 0.09 3.38 1.09
CA LYS A 45 1.16 2.48 1.55
C LYS A 45 0.64 1.08 1.83
N ASN A 46 -0.55 0.97 2.41
CA ASN A 46 -1.21 -0.32 2.64
C ASN A 46 -1.61 -1.01 1.33
N MET A 47 -2.09 -0.26 0.33
CA MET A 47 -2.36 -0.84 -0.99
C MET A 47 -1.10 -1.36 -1.66
N GLU A 48 0.01 -0.63 -1.56
CA GLU A 48 1.29 -1.06 -2.13
C GLU A 48 1.81 -2.32 -1.42
N ASN A 49 1.76 -2.37 -0.08
CA ASN A 49 2.13 -3.57 0.68
C ASN A 49 1.26 -4.78 0.29
N ARG A 50 -0.05 -4.58 0.13
CA ARG A 50 -0.96 -5.64 -0.34
C ARG A 50 -0.63 -6.09 -1.76
N ARG A 51 -0.22 -5.17 -2.65
CA ARG A 51 0.22 -5.48 -4.01
C ARG A 51 1.48 -6.34 -3.98
N ILE A 52 2.48 -5.96 -3.19
CA ILE A 52 3.72 -6.72 -3.02
C ILE A 52 3.44 -8.14 -2.50
N GLU A 53 2.58 -8.28 -1.50
CA GLU A 53 2.20 -9.60 -0.97
C GLU A 53 1.46 -10.47 -2.00
N LYS A 54 0.59 -9.87 -2.82
CA LYS A 54 -0.05 -10.60 -3.94
C LYS A 54 0.99 -11.08 -4.95
N ILE A 55 1.95 -10.25 -5.31
CA ILE A 55 3.04 -10.61 -6.24
C ILE A 55 3.88 -11.76 -5.66
N LYS A 56 4.29 -11.66 -4.39
CA LYS A 56 5.03 -12.74 -3.72
C LYS A 56 4.25 -14.05 -3.70
N ASN A 57 2.95 -14.00 -3.42
CA ASN A 57 2.11 -15.19 -3.46
C ASN A 57 1.99 -15.78 -4.87
N ALA A 58 1.84 -14.94 -5.90
CA ALA A 58 1.86 -15.40 -7.29
C ALA A 58 3.19 -16.08 -7.66
N ILE A 59 4.32 -15.49 -7.26
CA ILE A 59 5.66 -16.09 -7.45
C ILE A 59 5.76 -17.44 -6.75
N ARG A 60 5.31 -17.53 -5.48
CA ARG A 60 5.31 -18.81 -4.75
C ARG A 60 4.47 -19.89 -5.43
N ILE A 61 3.31 -19.54 -5.96
CA ILE A 61 2.44 -20.47 -6.70
C ILE A 61 3.11 -20.89 -8.01
N GLN A 62 3.71 -19.94 -8.74
CA GLN A 62 4.44 -20.24 -9.97
C GLN A 62 5.62 -21.19 -9.69
N ASP A 63 6.39 -20.92 -8.64
CA ASP A 63 7.53 -21.75 -8.24
C ASP A 63 7.09 -23.15 -7.78
N SER A 64 5.95 -23.26 -7.08
CA SER A 64 5.42 -24.57 -6.69
C SER A 64 4.97 -25.36 -7.92
N LEU A 65 4.24 -24.75 -8.85
CA LEU A 65 3.85 -25.37 -10.12
C LEU A 65 5.07 -25.79 -10.95
N ARG A 66 6.13 -24.96 -10.97
CA ARG A 66 7.38 -25.26 -11.67
C ARG A 66 8.09 -26.50 -11.12
N LYS A 67 7.93 -26.81 -9.83
CA LYS A 67 8.47 -28.07 -9.25
C LYS A 67 7.75 -29.30 -9.81
N TYR A 68 6.45 -29.21 -10.05
CA TYR A 68 5.66 -30.29 -10.66
C TYR A 68 5.87 -30.39 -12.18
N SER A 69 6.19 -29.28 -12.85
CA SER A 69 6.48 -29.25 -14.29
C SER A 69 7.96 -29.53 -14.61
N LYS A 70 8.78 -29.91 -13.63
CA LYS A 70 10.22 -30.15 -13.81
C LYS A 70 10.40 -31.42 -14.66
N GLY A 71 10.68 -31.25 -15.95
CA GLY A 71 10.77 -32.33 -16.94
C GLY A 71 9.64 -32.32 -17.98
N TRP A 72 8.62 -31.47 -17.82
CA TRP A 72 7.62 -31.22 -18.87
C TRP A 72 8.17 -30.19 -19.85
N ASP A 73 8.65 -30.65 -21.00
CA ASP A 73 8.94 -29.77 -22.13
C ASP A 73 7.67 -29.57 -22.96
N GLY A 74 6.93 -28.50 -22.63
CA GLY A 74 5.71 -28.15 -23.34
C GLY A 74 5.95 -27.84 -24.82
N VAL A 75 7.16 -27.41 -25.20
CA VAL A 75 7.52 -27.17 -26.60
C VAL A 75 7.67 -28.50 -27.33
N SER A 76 8.35 -29.47 -26.72
CA SER A 76 8.48 -30.83 -27.26
C SER A 76 7.14 -31.53 -27.43
N GLU A 77 6.24 -31.41 -26.45
CA GLU A 77 4.88 -31.94 -26.59
C GLU A 77 4.15 -31.27 -27.76
N ILE A 78 4.06 -29.94 -27.81
CA ILE A 78 3.36 -29.24 -28.91
C ILE A 78 3.93 -29.60 -30.29
N ARG A 79 5.24 -29.84 -30.40
CA ARG A 79 5.87 -30.31 -31.65
C ARG A 79 5.37 -31.69 -32.07
N LYS A 80 5.29 -32.67 -31.15
CA LYS A 80 4.73 -34.01 -31.46
C LYS A 80 3.31 -33.91 -32.02
N TRP A 81 2.45 -33.09 -31.41
CA TRP A 81 1.07 -32.89 -31.87
C TRP A 81 0.98 -32.20 -33.22
N ARG A 82 1.96 -31.36 -33.57
CA ARG A 82 2.02 -30.65 -34.85
C ARG A 82 2.54 -31.54 -35.99
N GLU A 83 3.46 -32.46 -35.69
CA GLU A 83 4.03 -33.41 -36.64
C GLU A 83 3.11 -34.63 -36.88
N ALA A 84 2.22 -34.95 -35.93
CA ALA A 84 1.21 -36.00 -36.08
C ALA A 84 -0.02 -35.60 -36.92
N ARG A 85 0.03 -34.44 -37.58
CA ARG A 85 -1.06 -33.87 -38.39
C ARG A 85 -0.65 -33.81 -39.86
#